data_AF-A0A5J4NNW1-F1
#
_entry.id   AF-A0A5J4NNW1-F1
#
_cell.length_a   1.000
_cell.length_b   1.000
_cell.length_c   1.000
_cell.angle_alpha   90.00
_cell.angle_beta   90.00
_cell.angle_gamma   90.00
#
_symmetry.space_group_name_H-M   'P 1'
#
loop_
_entity.id
_entity.type
_entity.pdbx_description
1 polymer ?
#
loop_
_entity_poly.entity_id
_entity_poly.type
_entity_poly.pdbx_seq_one_letter_code
_entity_poly.pdbx_strand_id
1 'polypeptide(L)'
;MHRSHSSAACSEDATYYTGKPIFLPGWWKTLRVSQRWLLSAFFLFNVLGTVLFCASITDDRYFEHTMTLVGIKPKGYSDQAVPYNLSIRTEVGFWSSMANQHTENRFDTQQPEVLRMLQSHINVSLELWEFCATRAHRASAFGHTAFVLITLGLAGLFSSYFVAIFSRKLMLTLSMASPIILLASFALVYAASLEYNNCIISRQIRYTNEQQFQFYSFKGRYFAPHMKPNYQPLVGVLVAYVFGFVPMTGTGLILASQNSENL
;
A
#
# COMPACT_ATOMS: atom_id res chain seq x y z
N MET A 1 56.62 -9.66 -28.51
CA MET A 1 56.04 -8.30 -28.44
C MET A 1 54.54 -8.40 -28.50
N HIS A 2 53.87 -8.20 -27.36
CA HIS A 2 52.41 -8.22 -27.25
C HIS A 2 51.79 -7.03 -27.98
N ARG A 3 50.86 -7.29 -28.92
CA ARG A 3 49.90 -6.29 -29.39
C ARG A 3 48.53 -6.61 -28.78
N SER A 4 48.14 -5.73 -27.86
CA SER A 4 46.79 -5.59 -27.34
C SER A 4 45.88 -5.08 -28.46
N HIS A 5 44.83 -5.85 -28.80
CA HIS A 5 43.66 -5.32 -29.49
C HIS A 5 42.55 -5.19 -28.44
N SER A 6 42.40 -3.96 -27.94
CA SER A 6 41.22 -3.51 -27.21
C SER A 6 40.18 -3.08 -28.25
N SER A 7 39.14 -3.87 -28.43
CA SER A 7 37.92 -3.48 -29.14
C SER A 7 36.89 -3.02 -28.11
N ALA A 8 37.01 -1.76 -27.69
CA ALA A 8 35.91 -1.05 -27.06
C ALA A 8 34.91 -0.64 -28.16
N ALA A 9 33.70 -1.16 -28.08
CA ALA A 9 32.58 -0.74 -28.90
C ALA A 9 32.31 0.75 -28.64
N CYS A 10 32.48 1.56 -29.70
CA CYS A 10 32.18 2.98 -29.65
C CYS A 10 30.68 3.15 -29.46
N SER A 11 30.34 3.88 -28.40
CA SER A 11 29.00 4.29 -28.02
C SER A 11 28.45 5.26 -29.09
N GLU A 12 27.67 4.74 -30.03
CA GLU A 12 26.71 5.51 -30.81
C GLU A 12 25.39 5.49 -30.05
N ASP A 13 25.08 6.59 -29.36
CA ASP A 13 23.71 7.11 -29.10
C ASP A 13 23.69 8.20 -28.00
N ALA A 14 24.72 9.06 -27.96
CA ALA A 14 24.64 10.34 -27.27
C ALA A 14 24.19 11.41 -28.28
N THR A 15 22.92 11.34 -28.71
CA THR A 15 22.33 12.40 -29.52
C THR A 15 22.16 13.66 -28.67
N TYR A 16 22.80 14.72 -29.14
CA TYR A 16 22.79 16.08 -28.61
C TYR A 16 21.37 16.58 -28.29
N TYR A 17 21.10 16.87 -27.02
CA TYR A 17 19.98 17.70 -26.59
C TYR A 17 20.24 19.15 -27.04
N THR A 18 19.76 19.49 -28.24
CA THR A 18 19.63 20.89 -28.67
C THR A 18 18.36 21.45 -28.05
N GLY A 19 18.50 22.52 -27.25
CA GLY A 19 17.44 23.16 -26.45
C GLY A 19 16.35 23.88 -27.25
N LYS A 20 15.80 23.27 -28.30
CA LYS A 20 14.49 23.65 -28.85
C LYS A 20 13.46 22.72 -28.21
N PRO A 21 12.35 23.24 -27.64
CA PRO A 21 11.24 22.37 -27.28
C PRO A 21 10.77 21.70 -28.58
N ILE A 22 11.06 20.41 -28.70
CA ILE A 22 10.55 19.58 -29.79
C ILE A 22 9.07 19.40 -29.48
N PHE A 23 8.26 20.42 -29.78
CA PHE A 23 6.87 20.20 -30.09
C PHE A 23 6.85 19.38 -31.37
N LEU A 24 6.92 18.05 -31.25
CA LEU A 24 6.77 17.13 -32.36
C LEU A 24 5.40 17.43 -33.00
N PRO A 25 5.34 18.01 -34.21
CA PRO A 25 4.06 18.30 -34.84
C PRO A 25 3.34 16.98 -35.11
N GLY A 26 2.32 16.71 -34.29
CA GLY A 26 1.29 15.70 -34.51
C GLY A 26 1.79 14.31 -34.87
N TRP A 27 2.54 13.64 -33.99
CA TRP A 27 2.76 12.19 -34.09
C TRP A 27 1.42 11.42 -34.22
N TRP A 28 0.32 12.00 -33.72
CA TRP A 28 -1.04 11.52 -34.00
C TRP A 28 -1.37 11.37 -35.50
N LYS A 29 -0.92 12.33 -36.34
CA LYS A 29 -1.15 12.31 -37.79
C LYS A 29 -0.35 11.21 -38.48
N THR A 30 0.81 10.84 -37.95
CA THR A 30 1.65 9.76 -38.49
C THR A 30 1.17 8.36 -38.11
N LEU A 31 0.20 8.24 -37.19
CA LEU A 31 -0.40 6.96 -36.82
C LEU A 31 -1.30 6.40 -37.92
N ARG A 32 -1.20 5.09 -38.14
CA ARG A 32 -2.19 4.31 -38.90
C ARG A 32 -3.54 4.29 -38.15
N VAL A 33 -4.63 4.07 -38.87
CA VAL A 33 -5.99 4.03 -38.30
C VAL A 33 -6.09 3.00 -37.17
N SER A 34 -5.53 1.80 -37.34
CA SER A 34 -5.51 0.76 -36.30
C SER A 34 -4.78 1.21 -35.02
N GLN A 35 -3.68 1.96 -35.16
CA GLN A 35 -2.91 2.49 -34.03
C GLN A 35 -3.66 3.60 -33.30
N ARG A 36 -4.41 4.43 -34.03
CA ARG A 36 -5.27 5.45 -33.42
C ARG A 36 -6.37 4.81 -32.57
N TRP A 37 -6.96 3.71 -33.04
CA TRP A 37 -7.95 2.94 -32.27
C TRP A 37 -7.33 2.30 -31.03
N LEU A 38 -6.19 1.62 -31.16
CA LEU A 38 -5.47 1.02 -30.03
C LEU A 38 -5.06 2.08 -28.99
N LEU A 39 -4.59 3.24 -29.44
CA LEU A 39 -4.20 4.33 -28.56
C LEU A 39 -5.42 4.99 -27.89
N SER A 40 -6.55 5.11 -28.59
CA SER A 40 -7.80 5.59 -27.99
C SER A 40 -8.31 4.60 -26.93
N ALA A 41 -8.22 3.30 -27.19
CA ALA A 41 -8.54 2.26 -26.21
C ALA A 41 -7.59 2.32 -25.01
N PHE A 42 -6.29 2.50 -25.24
CA PHE A 42 -5.29 2.69 -24.19
C PHE A 42 -5.65 3.86 -23.27
N PHE A 43 -5.99 5.03 -23.84
CA PHE A 43 -6.42 6.18 -23.03
C PHE A 43 -7.72 5.93 -22.30
N LEU A 44 -8.69 5.27 -22.93
CA LEU A 44 -9.97 4.91 -22.30
C LEU A 44 -9.74 4.02 -21.08
N PHE A 45 -8.92 2.97 -21.22
CA PHE A 45 -8.60 2.06 -20.12
C PHE A 45 -7.78 2.74 -19.02
N ASN A 46 -6.87 3.67 -19.38
CA ASN A 46 -6.13 4.46 -18.40
C ASN A 46 -7.07 5.36 -17.58
N VAL A 47 -7.95 6.13 -18.24
CA VAL A 47 -8.92 7.00 -17.56
C VAL A 47 -9.87 6.18 -16.69
N LEU A 48 -10.45 5.10 -17.25
CA LEU A 48 -11.36 4.22 -16.52
C LEU A 48 -10.69 3.59 -15.29
N GLY A 49 -9.49 3.02 -15.47
CA GLY A 49 -8.72 2.43 -14.38
C GLY A 49 -8.37 3.45 -13.31
N THR A 50 -7.91 4.64 -13.70
CA THR A 50 -7.57 5.72 -12.77
C THR A 50 -8.79 6.20 -11.98
N VAL A 51 -9.93 6.41 -12.63
CA VAL A 51 -11.18 6.84 -11.96
C VAL A 51 -11.66 5.78 -10.98
N LEU A 52 -11.72 4.50 -11.40
CA LEU A 52 -12.13 3.40 -10.53
C LEU A 52 -11.17 3.23 -9.35
N PHE A 53 -9.86 3.34 -9.60
CA PHE A 53 -8.84 3.24 -8.56
C PHE A 53 -8.99 4.39 -7.56
N CYS A 54 -9.04 5.64 -8.03
CA CYS A 54 -9.23 6.82 -7.19
C CYS A 54 -10.53 6.74 -6.36
N ALA A 55 -11.64 6.27 -6.95
CA ALA A 55 -12.87 6.05 -6.21
C ALA A 55 -12.70 4.99 -5.11
N SER A 56 -11.96 3.91 -5.40
CA SER A 56 -11.75 2.79 -4.47
C SER A 56 -10.83 3.13 -3.31
N ILE A 57 -9.89 4.07 -3.50
CA ILE A 57 -8.99 4.51 -2.42
C ILE A 57 -9.61 5.59 -1.53
N THR A 58 -10.77 6.16 -1.88
CA THR A 58 -11.43 7.16 -1.01
C THR A 58 -11.79 6.60 0.37
N ASP A 59 -12.21 5.33 0.42
CA ASP A 59 -12.44 4.59 1.65
C ASP A 59 -11.12 3.92 2.07
N ASP A 60 -10.25 4.71 2.71
CA ASP A 60 -8.87 4.36 3.05
C ASP A 60 -8.76 3.40 4.26
N ARG A 61 -9.58 2.35 4.24
CA ARG A 61 -9.73 1.40 5.34
C ARG A 61 -9.61 0.00 4.77
N TYR A 62 -8.39 -0.48 4.55
CA TYR A 62 -8.16 -1.77 3.90
C TYR A 62 -8.11 -2.95 4.87
N PHE A 63 -7.63 -2.70 6.09
CA PHE A 63 -7.50 -3.73 7.12
C PHE A 63 -8.10 -3.24 8.43
N GLU A 64 -8.96 -4.05 9.02
CA GLU A 64 -9.49 -3.86 10.37
C GLU A 64 -8.69 -4.76 11.32
N HIS A 65 -8.03 -4.14 12.29
CA HIS A 65 -7.34 -4.81 13.38
C HIS A 65 -8.19 -4.76 14.63
N THR A 66 -8.52 -5.93 15.16
CA THR A 66 -9.22 -6.09 16.43
C THR A 66 -8.26 -6.67 17.46
N MET A 67 -8.06 -5.97 18.58
CA MET A 67 -7.34 -6.50 19.74
C MET A 67 -8.33 -6.91 20.80
N THR A 68 -8.40 -8.19 21.13
CA THR A 68 -9.29 -8.72 22.16
C THR A 68 -8.51 -8.99 23.44
N LEU A 69 -8.99 -8.49 24.57
CA LEU A 69 -8.43 -8.83 25.89
C LEU A 69 -8.78 -10.28 26.22
N VAL A 70 -7.77 -11.14 26.34
CA VAL A 70 -7.96 -12.58 26.62
C VAL A 70 -7.59 -12.97 28.04
N GLY A 71 -6.77 -12.16 28.72
CA GLY A 71 -6.31 -12.46 30.07
C GLY A 71 -5.72 -11.26 30.79
N ILE A 72 -5.65 -11.38 32.12
CA ILE A 72 -5.00 -10.42 33.01
C ILE A 72 -4.02 -11.15 33.93
N LYS A 73 -2.95 -10.46 34.30
CA LYS A 73 -1.96 -10.91 35.27
C LYS A 73 -1.78 -9.82 36.33
N PRO A 74 -2.60 -9.84 37.40
CA PRO A 74 -2.43 -8.91 38.50
C PRO A 74 -1.08 -9.15 39.20
N LYS A 75 -0.47 -8.10 39.74
CA LYS A 75 0.83 -8.21 40.42
C LYS A 75 0.69 -9.13 41.64
N GLY A 76 1.47 -10.22 41.67
CA GLY A 76 1.45 -11.20 42.76
C GLY A 76 0.38 -12.30 42.64
N TYR A 77 -0.36 -12.35 41.53
CA TYR A 77 -1.38 -13.37 41.28
C TYR A 77 -1.08 -14.16 40.01
N SER A 78 -1.69 -15.34 39.90
CA SER A 78 -1.64 -16.16 38.67
C SER A 78 -2.42 -15.48 37.53
N ASP A 79 -2.12 -15.91 36.31
CA ASP A 79 -2.83 -15.45 35.12
C ASP A 79 -4.32 -15.84 35.22
N GLN A 80 -5.20 -14.91 34.87
CA GLN A 80 -6.65 -15.09 34.90
C GLN A 80 -7.23 -14.82 33.52
N ALA A 81 -8.09 -15.72 33.04
CA ALA A 81 -8.89 -15.47 31.85
C ALA A 81 -9.95 -14.41 32.14
N VAL A 82 -10.23 -13.56 31.15
CA VAL A 82 -11.24 -12.51 31.29
C VAL A 82 -12.59 -13.03 30.76
N PRO A 83 -13.68 -12.96 31.54
CA PRO A 83 -14.97 -13.52 31.14
C PRO A 83 -15.79 -12.59 30.23
N TYR A 84 -15.33 -11.36 29.99
CA TYR A 84 -16.01 -10.36 29.17
C TYR A 84 -15.23 -10.08 27.87
N ASN A 85 -15.97 -9.78 26.81
CA ASN A 85 -15.37 -9.42 25.52
C ASN A 85 -15.07 -7.93 25.48
N LEU A 86 -13.81 -7.57 25.73
CA LEU A 86 -13.31 -6.23 25.47
C LEU A 86 -12.44 -6.28 24.21
N SER A 87 -12.86 -5.54 23.18
CA SER A 87 -12.11 -5.45 21.93
C SER A 87 -11.94 -4.01 21.49
N ILE A 88 -10.75 -3.68 20.97
CA ILE A 88 -10.49 -2.41 20.29
C ILE A 88 -10.36 -2.68 18.81
N ARG A 89 -11.07 -1.89 18.01
CA ARG A 89 -10.98 -1.90 16.55
C ARG A 89 -10.17 -0.70 16.08
N THR A 90 -9.27 -0.95 15.15
CA THR A 90 -8.40 0.04 14.52
C THR A 90 -8.32 -0.26 13.04
N GLU A 91 -8.29 0.76 12.21
CA GLU A 91 -8.28 0.63 10.75
C GLU A 91 -6.91 1.05 10.21
N VAL A 92 -6.46 0.38 9.15
CA VAL A 92 -5.19 0.65 8.48
C VAL A 92 -5.42 0.90 7.00
N GLY A 93 -4.89 2.02 6.52
CA GLY A 93 -4.78 2.39 5.11
C GLY A 93 -3.58 3.28 4.82
N PHE A 94 -3.57 3.87 3.62
CA PHE A 94 -2.48 4.70 3.12
C PHE A 94 -2.31 6.00 3.93
N TRP A 95 -3.40 6.59 4.43
CA TRP A 95 -3.40 7.83 5.22
C TRP A 95 -4.12 7.72 6.58
N SER A 96 -4.95 6.69 6.79
CA SER A 96 -5.72 6.46 8.02
C SER A 96 -4.91 5.78 9.13
N SER A 97 -3.69 5.27 8.84
CA SER A 97 -2.79 4.72 9.86
C SER A 97 -2.31 5.77 10.89
N MET A 98 -2.51 7.06 10.60
CA MET A 98 -2.21 8.16 11.52
C MET A 98 -3.49 8.73 12.15
N ALA A 99 -3.79 8.28 13.36
CA ALA A 99 -4.54 9.03 14.38
C ALA A 99 -6.06 9.25 14.24
N ASN A 100 -6.81 8.44 13.48
CA ASN A 100 -8.28 8.44 13.60
C ASN A 100 -8.79 7.17 14.30
N GLN A 101 -8.55 7.11 15.61
CA GLN A 101 -9.17 6.11 16.48
C GLN A 101 -10.61 6.53 16.79
N HIS A 102 -11.58 6.02 16.04
CA HIS A 102 -12.96 6.01 16.50
C HIS A 102 -13.15 4.86 17.49
N THR A 103 -13.05 5.18 18.78
CA THR A 103 -13.44 4.27 19.85
C THR A 103 -14.96 4.37 20.03
N GLU A 104 -15.73 3.47 19.42
CA GLU A 104 -17.15 3.32 19.76
C GLU A 104 -17.29 2.68 21.14
N ASN A 105 -17.41 3.52 22.16
CA ASN A 105 -17.67 3.11 23.52
C ASN A 105 -19.18 3.05 23.76
N ARG A 106 -19.83 1.91 23.47
CA ARG A 106 -21.19 1.64 23.93
C ARG A 106 -21.17 1.17 25.39
N PHE A 107 -21.28 2.12 26.31
CA PHE A 107 -21.48 1.84 27.74
C PHE A 107 -22.91 2.18 28.15
N ASP A 108 -23.87 1.43 27.62
CA ASP A 108 -25.23 1.50 28.14
C ASP A 108 -25.27 0.71 29.46
N THR A 109 -25.39 1.42 30.58
CA THR A 109 -25.67 0.91 31.94
C THR A 109 -24.60 0.05 32.63
N GLN A 110 -23.48 0.65 33.08
CA GLN A 110 -22.55 0.00 34.01
C GLN A 110 -22.22 0.84 35.26
N GLN A 111 -22.00 0.16 36.39
CA GLN A 111 -21.53 0.75 37.64
C GLN A 111 -20.19 1.49 37.43
N PRO A 112 -19.93 2.62 38.13
CA PRO A 112 -18.79 3.50 37.86
C PRO A 112 -17.42 2.82 38.06
N GLU A 113 -17.34 1.79 38.90
CA GLU A 113 -16.10 1.02 39.11
C GLU A 113 -15.76 0.10 37.94
N VAL A 114 -16.76 -0.57 37.37
CA VAL A 114 -16.59 -1.44 36.18
C VAL A 114 -16.16 -0.60 34.99
N LEU A 115 -16.78 0.58 34.82
CA LEU A 115 -16.41 1.51 33.76
C LEU A 115 -14.93 1.95 33.88
N ARG A 116 -14.46 2.30 35.09
CA ARG A 116 -13.05 2.64 35.33
C ARG A 116 -12.11 1.48 35.01
N MET A 117 -12.49 0.26 35.35
CA MET A 117 -11.71 -0.93 35.02
C MET A 117 -11.60 -1.13 33.51
N LEU A 118 -12.73 -1.09 32.79
CA LEU A 118 -12.76 -1.23 31.33
C LEU A 118 -11.97 -0.12 30.63
N GLN A 119 -12.13 1.13 31.09
CA GLN A 119 -11.34 2.27 30.59
C GLN A 119 -9.84 2.03 30.76
N SER A 120 -9.42 1.47 31.90
CA SER A 120 -8.01 1.13 32.13
C SER A 120 -7.51 0.07 31.14
N HIS A 121 -8.31 -0.95 30.85
CA HIS A 121 -7.94 -1.96 29.86
C HIS A 121 -7.84 -1.36 28.45
N ILE A 122 -8.82 -0.53 28.08
CA ILE A 122 -8.85 0.18 26.80
C ILE A 122 -7.59 1.02 26.63
N ASN A 123 -7.24 1.84 27.62
CA ASN A 123 -6.05 2.70 27.56
C ASN A 123 -4.76 1.90 27.36
N VAL A 124 -4.63 0.74 28.01
CA VAL A 124 -3.45 -0.12 27.83
C VAL A 124 -3.39 -0.72 26.42
N SER A 125 -4.52 -1.16 25.87
CA SER A 125 -4.57 -1.63 24.48
C SER A 125 -4.27 -0.51 23.49
N LEU A 126 -4.80 0.70 23.69
CA LEU A 126 -4.51 1.85 22.83
C LEU A 126 -3.02 2.18 22.86
N GLU A 127 -2.37 2.15 24.02
CA GLU A 127 -0.93 2.36 24.14
C GLU A 127 -0.11 1.26 23.45
N LEU A 128 -0.54 0.00 23.56
CA LEU A 128 0.10 -1.11 22.84
C LEU A 128 -0.01 -0.92 21.32
N TRP A 129 -1.20 -0.55 20.84
CA TRP A 129 -1.42 -0.23 19.44
C TRP A 129 -0.56 0.92 18.98
N GLU A 130 -0.58 2.05 19.69
CA GLU A 130 0.21 3.23 19.33
C GLU A 130 1.69 2.91 19.27
N PHE A 131 2.20 2.14 20.24
CA PHE A 131 3.58 1.66 20.22
C PHE A 131 3.88 0.86 18.95
N CYS A 132 3.03 -0.09 18.59
CA CYS A 132 3.23 -0.92 17.41
C CYS A 132 2.98 -0.17 16.09
N ALA A 133 2.06 0.78 16.08
CA ALA A 133 1.70 1.60 14.93
C ALA A 133 2.82 2.58 14.56
N THR A 134 3.41 3.22 15.57
CA THR A 134 4.32 4.36 15.38
C THR A 134 5.79 4.02 15.64
N ARG A 135 6.09 3.14 16.60
CA ARG A 135 7.47 2.87 17.05
C ARG A 135 8.04 1.58 16.51
N ALA A 136 7.22 0.69 15.94
CA ALA A 136 7.74 -0.47 15.21
C ALA A 136 8.30 0.00 13.87
N HIS A 137 9.64 0.11 13.81
CA HIS A 137 10.37 0.64 12.66
C HIS A 137 9.95 0.02 11.32
N ARG A 138 9.66 -1.29 11.28
CA ARG A 138 9.25 -1.99 10.05
C ARG A 138 7.85 -1.58 9.59
N ALA A 139 6.88 -1.59 10.48
CA ALA A 139 5.50 -1.30 10.14
C ALA A 139 5.32 0.16 9.71
N SER A 140 5.96 1.10 10.44
CA SER A 140 6.00 2.52 10.05
C SER A 140 6.72 2.72 8.72
N ALA A 141 7.88 2.09 8.49
CA ALA A 141 8.60 2.21 7.22
C ALA A 141 7.78 1.66 6.04
N PHE A 142 7.09 0.53 6.21
CA PHE A 142 6.21 -0.01 5.18
C PHE A 142 5.02 0.90 4.90
N GLY A 143 4.37 1.45 5.92
CA GLY A 143 3.28 2.41 5.76
C GLY A 143 3.71 3.68 5.00
N HIS A 144 4.83 4.30 5.39
CA HIS A 144 5.36 5.47 4.70
C HIS A 144 5.78 5.16 3.26
N THR A 145 6.45 4.03 3.04
CA THR A 145 6.87 3.62 1.70
C THR A 145 5.66 3.34 0.82
N ALA A 146 4.62 2.70 1.36
CA ALA A 146 3.36 2.50 0.65
C ALA A 146 2.74 3.84 0.22
N PHE A 147 2.67 4.82 1.12
CA PHE A 147 2.17 6.16 0.81
C PHE A 147 2.99 6.87 -0.29
N VAL A 148 4.31 6.74 -0.25
CA VAL A 148 5.18 7.30 -1.30
C VAL A 148 4.94 6.60 -2.64
N LEU A 149 4.86 5.27 -2.67
CA LEU A 149 4.62 4.52 -3.90
C LEU A 149 3.24 4.81 -4.50
N ILE A 150 2.17 4.91 -3.70
CA ILE A 150 0.85 5.27 -4.22
C ILE A 150 0.87 6.68 -4.84
N THR A 151 1.53 7.63 -4.18
CA THR A 151 1.67 9.00 -4.67
C THR A 151 2.47 9.04 -5.98
N LEU A 152 3.59 8.31 -6.06
CA LEU A 152 4.40 8.20 -7.27
C LEU A 152 3.65 7.52 -8.42
N GLY A 153 2.90 6.46 -8.13
CA GLY A 153 2.09 5.76 -9.14
C GLY A 153 0.97 6.66 -9.69
N LEU A 154 0.25 7.37 -8.82
CA LEU A 154 -0.77 8.32 -9.24
C LEU A 154 -0.15 9.48 -10.04
N ALA A 155 0.94 10.06 -9.55
CA ALA A 155 1.66 11.12 -10.26
C ALA A 155 2.12 10.65 -11.64
N GLY A 156 2.61 9.41 -11.77
CA GLY A 156 2.98 8.80 -13.04
C GLY A 156 1.80 8.68 -14.01
N LEU A 157 0.63 8.22 -13.54
CA LEU A 157 -0.59 8.13 -14.35
C LEU A 157 -1.07 9.50 -14.84
N PHE A 158 -1.06 10.52 -13.99
CA PHE A 158 -1.48 11.88 -14.38
C PHE A 158 -0.45 12.59 -15.26
N SER A 159 0.85 12.44 -14.96
CA SER A 159 1.91 13.10 -15.71
C SER A 159 2.13 12.49 -17.10
N SER A 160 1.76 11.23 -17.32
CA SER A 160 1.91 10.58 -18.62
C SER A 160 1.17 11.31 -19.74
N TYR A 161 0.02 11.92 -19.45
CA TYR A 161 -0.73 12.74 -20.41
C TYR A 161 0.06 13.98 -20.86
N PHE A 162 0.81 14.62 -19.97
CA PHE A 162 1.68 15.75 -20.32
C PHE A 162 2.91 15.28 -21.10
N VAL A 163 3.49 14.15 -20.69
CA VAL A 163 4.61 13.50 -21.40
C VAL A 163 4.24 13.14 -22.83
N ALA A 164 2.95 12.84 -23.11
CA ALA A 164 2.46 12.52 -24.44
C ALA A 164 2.79 13.60 -25.50
N ILE A 165 2.95 14.85 -25.07
CA ILE A 165 3.34 15.97 -25.95
C ILE A 165 4.80 15.82 -26.42
N PHE A 166 5.67 15.28 -25.56
CA PHE A 166 7.11 15.19 -25.79
C PHE A 166 7.53 13.83 -26.37
N SER A 167 7.01 12.72 -25.81
CA SER A 167 7.39 11.37 -26.24
C SER A 167 6.27 10.35 -25.99
N ARG A 168 5.80 9.73 -27.07
CA ARG A 168 4.83 8.62 -27.00
C ARG A 168 5.41 7.43 -26.23
N LYS A 169 6.68 7.10 -26.46
CA LYS A 169 7.36 5.99 -25.77
C LYS A 169 7.36 6.20 -24.26
N LEU A 170 7.76 7.39 -23.81
CA LEU A 170 7.82 7.70 -22.39
C LEU A 170 6.42 7.74 -21.76
N MET A 171 5.41 8.26 -22.46
CA MET A 171 4.01 8.20 -22.01
C MET A 171 3.55 6.75 -21.80
N LEU A 172 3.78 5.86 -22.78
CA LEU A 172 3.37 4.45 -22.69
C LEU A 172 4.09 3.76 -21.54
N THR A 173 5.43 3.88 -21.46
CA THR A 173 6.22 3.25 -20.39
C THR A 173 5.80 3.76 -19.02
N LEU A 174 5.64 5.06 -18.83
CA LEU A 174 5.24 5.65 -17.55
C LEU A 174 3.84 5.18 -17.14
N SER A 175 2.89 5.20 -18.06
CA SER A 175 1.52 4.73 -17.81
C SER A 175 1.47 3.24 -17.48
N MET A 176 2.28 2.39 -18.13
CA MET A 176 2.32 0.95 -17.84
C MET A 176 3.06 0.63 -16.53
N ALA A 177 4.11 1.38 -16.20
CA ALA A 177 4.87 1.17 -14.97
C ALA A 177 4.08 1.63 -13.72
N SER A 178 3.24 2.66 -13.87
CA SER A 178 2.53 3.27 -12.73
C SER A 178 1.60 2.30 -12.00
N PRO A 179 0.76 1.48 -12.66
CA PRO A 179 -0.02 0.43 -11.98
C PRO A 179 0.84 -0.61 -11.25
N ILE A 180 2.04 -0.91 -11.73
CA ILE A 180 2.93 -1.85 -11.03
C ILE A 180 3.39 -1.25 -9.71
N ILE A 181 3.73 0.04 -9.73
CA ILE A 181 4.10 0.81 -8.52
C ILE A 181 2.92 0.89 -7.55
N LEU A 182 1.71 1.14 -8.06
CA LEU A 182 0.48 1.12 -7.27
C LEU A 182 0.23 -0.27 -6.65
N LEU A 183 0.49 -1.36 -7.36
CA LEU A 183 0.30 -2.71 -6.81
C LEU A 183 1.29 -2.99 -5.69
N ALA A 184 2.54 -2.54 -5.85
CA ALA A 184 3.56 -2.65 -4.82
C ALA A 184 3.20 -1.84 -3.56
N SER A 185 2.55 -0.68 -3.70
CA SER A 185 2.08 0.08 -2.54
C SER A 185 1.06 -0.71 -1.71
N PHE A 186 0.11 -1.39 -2.35
CA PHE A 186 -0.86 -2.26 -1.68
C PHE A 186 -0.19 -3.43 -0.94
N ALA A 187 0.79 -4.07 -1.58
CA ALA A 187 1.55 -5.14 -0.95
C ALA A 187 2.27 -4.65 0.32
N LEU A 188 2.78 -3.42 0.32
CA LEU A 188 3.41 -2.81 1.49
C LEU A 188 2.41 -2.44 2.60
N VAL A 189 1.19 -1.97 2.28
CA VAL A 189 0.15 -1.76 3.30
C VAL A 189 -0.23 -3.07 3.97
N TYR A 190 -0.35 -4.15 3.20
CA TYR A 190 -0.59 -5.49 3.74
C TYR A 190 0.57 -5.94 4.64
N ALA A 191 1.82 -5.76 4.20
CA ALA A 191 2.99 -6.07 5.01
C ALA A 191 3.05 -5.26 6.31
N ALA A 192 2.72 -3.96 6.26
CA ALA A 192 2.61 -3.11 7.45
C ALA A 192 1.58 -3.67 8.44
N SER A 193 0.42 -4.08 7.92
CA SER A 193 -0.67 -4.68 8.70
C SER A 193 -0.24 -5.97 9.40
N LEU A 194 0.47 -6.86 8.70
CA LEU A 194 1.04 -8.07 9.30
C LEU A 194 2.07 -7.73 10.40
N GLU A 195 2.92 -6.73 10.17
CA GLU A 195 3.93 -6.32 11.15
C GLU A 195 3.29 -5.71 12.41
N TYR A 196 2.13 -5.04 12.32
CA TYR A 196 1.38 -4.60 13.51
C TYR A 196 0.95 -5.77 14.38
N ASN A 197 0.39 -6.83 13.78
CA ASN A 197 0.01 -8.04 14.51
C ASN A 197 1.24 -8.72 15.14
N ASN A 198 2.33 -8.86 14.36
CA ASN A 198 3.57 -9.45 14.84
C ASN A 198 4.17 -8.64 16.00
N CYS A 199 4.08 -7.31 15.97
CA CYS A 199 4.50 -6.45 17.07
C CYS A 199 3.69 -6.69 18.34
N ILE A 200 2.35 -6.78 18.23
CA ILE A 200 1.47 -7.04 19.37
C ILE A 200 1.79 -8.39 20.01
N ILE A 201 2.01 -9.42 19.19
CA ILE A 201 2.37 -10.77 19.64
C ILE A 201 3.75 -10.78 20.28
N SER A 202 4.77 -10.25 19.60
CA SER A 202 6.16 -10.23 20.09
C SER A 202 6.35 -9.42 21.38
N ARG A 203 5.49 -8.43 21.64
CA ARG A 203 5.49 -7.69 22.92
C ARG A 203 4.94 -8.50 24.08
N GLN A 204 4.28 -9.61 23.79
CA GLN A 204 3.66 -10.50 24.76
C GLN A 204 4.28 -11.90 24.79
N ILE A 205 5.26 -12.17 23.92
CA ILE A 205 5.97 -13.45 23.85
C ILE A 205 7.46 -13.18 23.91
N ARG A 206 8.14 -13.79 24.89
CA ARG A 206 9.60 -13.81 24.94
C ARG A 206 10.09 -15.24 24.75
N TYR A 207 10.96 -15.42 23.79
CA TYR A 207 11.66 -16.69 23.59
C TYR A 207 12.71 -16.83 24.69
N THR A 208 12.55 -17.86 25.52
CA THR A 208 13.59 -18.26 26.49
C THR A 208 14.57 -19.23 25.87
N ASN A 209 14.14 -20.00 24.86
CA ASN A 209 14.98 -20.87 24.05
C ASN A 209 14.31 -21.11 22.67
N GLU A 210 14.99 -21.77 21.72
CA GLU A 210 14.44 -22.04 20.37
C GLU A 210 13.13 -22.85 20.37
N GLN A 211 12.90 -23.66 21.42
CA GLN A 211 11.70 -24.51 21.57
C GLN A 211 10.74 -24.05 22.68
N GLN A 212 11.09 -23.00 23.43
CA GLN A 212 10.33 -22.58 24.60
C GLN A 212 10.01 -21.08 24.54
N PHE A 213 8.72 -20.77 24.60
CA PHE A 213 8.20 -19.42 24.69
C PHE A 213 7.54 -19.20 26.04
N GLN A 214 7.75 -18.01 26.60
CA GLN A 214 7.04 -17.55 27.77
C GLN A 214 6.17 -16.36 27.39
N PHE A 215 4.91 -16.41 27.80
CA PHE A 215 4.01 -15.28 27.67
C PHE A 215 4.30 -14.25 28.77
N TYR A 216 4.40 -13.00 28.35
CA TYR A 216 4.54 -11.85 29.23
C TYR A 216 3.35 -10.93 29.00
N SER A 217 2.71 -10.53 30.09
CA SER A 217 1.59 -9.61 30.02
C SER A 217 2.09 -8.19 29.71
N PHE A 218 1.52 -7.51 28.72
CA PHE A 218 1.78 -6.10 28.49
C PHE A 218 1.06 -5.28 29.56
N LYS A 219 1.84 -4.70 30.48
CA LYS A 219 1.32 -4.03 31.70
C LYS A 219 0.29 -4.88 32.45
N GLY A 220 0.46 -6.20 32.55
CA GLY A 220 -0.50 -7.07 33.26
C GLY A 220 -1.73 -7.48 32.45
N ARG A 221 -1.77 -7.23 31.13
CA ARG A 221 -2.87 -7.63 30.23
C ARG A 221 -2.34 -8.49 29.08
N TYR A 222 -3.15 -9.41 28.60
CA TYR A 222 -2.91 -10.21 27.41
C TYR A 222 -3.94 -9.87 26.33
N PHE A 223 -3.46 -9.52 25.14
CA PHE A 223 -4.27 -9.15 23.98
C PHE A 223 -4.00 -10.08 22.81
N ALA A 224 -5.06 -10.63 22.23
CA ALA A 224 -5.01 -11.39 20.99
C ALA A 224 -5.35 -10.46 19.82
N PRO A 225 -4.42 -10.21 18.88
CA PRO A 225 -4.72 -9.45 17.68
C PRO A 225 -5.38 -10.34 16.63
N HIS A 226 -6.38 -9.79 15.96
CA HIS A 226 -7.02 -10.35 14.78
C HIS A 226 -7.03 -9.31 13.68
N MET A 227 -6.74 -9.72 12.45
CA MET A 227 -6.82 -8.84 11.28
C MET A 227 -7.87 -9.38 10.33
N LYS A 228 -8.71 -8.48 9.83
CA LYS A 228 -9.73 -8.76 8.83
C LYS A 228 -9.56 -7.81 7.64
N PRO A 229 -9.51 -8.31 6.40
CA PRO A 229 -9.53 -7.44 5.24
C PRO A 229 -10.91 -6.76 5.10
N ASN A 230 -10.92 -5.47 4.77
CA ASN A 230 -12.11 -4.79 4.31
C ASN A 230 -12.23 -4.98 2.80
N TYR A 231 -13.18 -5.81 2.39
CA TYR A 231 -13.35 -6.19 1.00
C TYR A 231 -13.82 -5.05 0.10
N GLN A 232 -14.51 -4.04 0.64
CA GLN A 232 -15.11 -2.98 -0.19
C GLN A 232 -14.06 -2.21 -1.01
N PRO A 233 -13.04 -1.57 -0.40
CA PRO A 233 -12.02 -0.87 -1.18
C PRO A 233 -11.10 -1.83 -1.94
N LEU A 234 -10.85 -3.04 -1.43
CA LEU A 234 -10.03 -4.07 -2.11
C LEU A 234 -10.66 -4.56 -3.42
N VAL A 235 -11.98 -4.80 -3.42
CA VAL A 235 -12.72 -5.21 -4.62
C VAL A 235 -12.71 -4.09 -5.64
N GLY A 236 -12.91 -2.84 -5.21
CA GLY A 236 -12.82 -1.68 -6.11
C GLY A 236 -11.45 -1.57 -6.80
N VAL A 237 -10.37 -1.74 -6.04
CA VAL A 237 -9.00 -1.76 -6.58
C VAL A 237 -8.85 -2.91 -7.57
N LEU A 238 -9.28 -4.13 -7.22
CA LEU A 238 -9.22 -5.29 -8.11
C LEU A 238 -9.96 -5.03 -9.44
N VAL A 239 -11.16 -4.46 -9.37
CA VAL A 239 -11.94 -4.07 -10.55
C VAL A 239 -11.18 -3.05 -11.40
N ALA A 240 -10.54 -2.05 -10.80
CA ALA A 240 -9.70 -1.09 -11.52
C ALA A 240 -8.53 -1.76 -12.26
N TYR A 241 -7.89 -2.77 -11.66
CA TYR A 241 -6.83 -3.53 -12.33
C TYR A 241 -7.37 -4.39 -13.48
N VAL A 242 -8.39 -5.19 -13.22
CA VAL A 242 -8.93 -6.16 -14.19
C VAL A 242 -9.52 -5.47 -15.41
N PHE A 243 -10.28 -4.38 -15.22
CA PHE A 243 -10.99 -3.71 -16.30
C PHE A 243 -10.31 -2.45 -16.83
N GLY A 244 -9.37 -1.88 -16.08
CA GLY A 244 -8.61 -0.69 -16.49
C GLY A 244 -7.15 -1.03 -16.79
N PHE A 245 -6.35 -1.26 -15.75
CA PHE A 245 -4.89 -1.28 -15.89
C PHE A 245 -4.32 -2.48 -16.66
N VAL A 246 -4.91 -3.67 -16.54
CA VAL A 246 -4.47 -4.86 -17.30
C VAL A 246 -4.75 -4.69 -18.80
N PRO A 247 -5.97 -4.33 -19.24
CA PRO A 247 -6.23 -3.99 -20.64
C PRO A 247 -5.35 -2.83 -21.16
N MET A 248 -5.15 -1.79 -20.35
CA MET A 248 -4.25 -0.68 -20.68
C MET A 248 -2.81 -1.18 -20.90
N THR A 249 -2.29 -2.03 -20.02
CA THR A 249 -0.93 -2.57 -20.16
C THR A 249 -0.81 -3.46 -21.38
N GLY A 250 -1.79 -4.32 -21.63
CA GLY A 250 -1.83 -5.17 -22.83
C GLY A 250 -1.84 -4.35 -24.13
N THR A 251 -2.72 -3.36 -24.22
CA THR A 251 -2.77 -2.44 -25.38
C THR A 251 -1.50 -1.62 -25.53
N GLY A 252 -0.92 -1.16 -24.42
CA GLY A 252 0.36 -0.43 -24.38
C GLY A 252 1.53 -1.27 -24.89
N LEU A 253 1.61 -2.56 -24.50
CA LEU A 253 2.62 -3.49 -24.99
C LEU A 253 2.47 -3.78 -26.49
N ILE A 254 1.24 -3.90 -26.98
CA ILE A 254 0.98 -4.03 -28.42
C ILE A 254 1.44 -2.77 -29.16
N LEU A 255 1.09 -1.58 -28.66
CA LEU A 255 1.53 -0.30 -29.23
C LEU A 255 3.06 -0.13 -29.19
N ALA A 256 3.71 -0.62 -28.14
CA ALA A 256 5.16 -0.57 -27.99
C ALA A 256 5.90 -1.55 -28.93
N SER A 257 5.34 -2.74 -29.14
CA SER A 257 5.96 -3.79 -29.98
C SER A 257 5.74 -3.59 -31.48
N GLN A 258 4.61 -3.01 -31.90
CA GLN A 258 4.27 -2.85 -33.31
C GLN A 258 5.02 -1.73 -34.04
N ASN A 259 5.88 -0.94 -33.38
CA ASN A 259 6.48 0.24 -34.03
C ASN A 259 7.73 0.82 -33.35
N SER A 260 8.79 0.03 -33.12
CA SER A 260 10.09 0.57 -32.68
C SER A 260 10.65 1.65 -33.61
N GLU A 261 10.31 1.61 -34.89
CA GLU A 261 10.81 2.53 -35.93
C GLU A 261 10.12 3.91 -35.94
N ASN A 262 9.00 4.09 -35.22
CA ASN A 262 8.26 5.36 -35.15
C ASN A 262 8.00 5.84 -33.71
N LEU A 263 8.69 5.26 -32.71
CA LEU A 263 8.52 5.50 -31.28
C LEU A 263 9.49 6.55 -30.72
#